data_AF-A0A1H9B4I7-F1
#
_entry.id   AF-A0A1H9B4I7-F1
#
_cell.length_a   1.000
_cell.length_b   1.000
_cell.length_c   1.000
_cell.angle_alpha   90.00
_cell.angle_beta   90.00
_cell.angle_gamma   90.00
#
_symmetry.space_group_name_H-M   'P 1'
#
loop_
_entity.id
_entity.type
_entity.pdbx_description
1 polymer ?
#
loop_
_entity_poly.entity_id
_entity_poly.type
_entity_poly.pdbx_seq_one_letter_code
_entity_poly.pdbx_strand_id
1 'polypeptide(L)'
;MESYELKDTDENIKDTLLHDSISRNLYLYRFIDMLDTIDGSVSIAINGRWGTGKTFFAKQAKLLLEAENPFFENHQYYNEVNNNASWKKHKEEHGQEYNSVLPVYYDAWLI
;
A
#
# COMPACT_ATOMS: atom_id res chain seq x y z
N MET A 1 -19.50 -22.67 -8.19
CA MET A 1 -19.80 -21.23 -8.17
C MET A 1 -18.45 -20.53 -8.22
N GLU A 2 -18.12 -19.88 -9.34
CA GLU A 2 -16.89 -19.11 -9.39
C GLU A 2 -17.01 -17.90 -8.47
N SER A 3 -16.02 -17.71 -7.62
CA SER A 3 -15.92 -16.56 -6.73
C SER A 3 -15.40 -15.39 -7.55
N TYR A 4 -16.24 -14.38 -7.79
CA TYR A 4 -15.83 -13.08 -8.35
C TYR A 4 -15.08 -12.20 -7.34
N GLU A 5 -14.77 -12.73 -6.15
CA GLU A 5 -14.03 -12.02 -5.13
C GLU A 5 -12.55 -11.91 -5.50
N LEU A 6 -12.06 -10.66 -5.52
CA LEU A 6 -10.65 -10.37 -5.68
C LEU A 6 -9.92 -10.72 -4.37
N LYS A 7 -9.17 -11.83 -4.40
CA LYS A 7 -8.35 -12.26 -3.26
C LYS A 7 -7.17 -11.32 -3.03
N ASP A 8 -6.73 -11.20 -1.80
CA ASP A 8 -5.62 -10.36 -1.36
C ASP A 8 -4.25 -11.08 -1.46
N THR A 9 -4.00 -11.72 -2.61
CA THR A 9 -2.70 -12.31 -2.97
C THR A 9 -1.71 -11.21 -3.37
N ASP A 10 -0.41 -11.47 -3.25
CA ASP A 10 0.63 -10.49 -3.56
C ASP A 10 0.58 -10.01 -5.01
N GLU A 11 0.20 -10.88 -5.95
CA GLU A 11 -0.02 -10.51 -7.36
C GLU A 11 -1.19 -9.55 -7.51
N ASN A 12 -2.34 -9.84 -6.88
CA ASN A 12 -3.52 -8.98 -6.98
C ASN A 12 -3.26 -7.62 -6.30
N ILE A 13 -2.60 -7.62 -5.14
CA ILE A 13 -2.21 -6.41 -4.43
C ILE A 13 -1.34 -5.51 -5.32
N LYS A 14 -0.33 -6.09 -5.99
CA LYS A 14 0.54 -5.36 -6.92
C LYS A 14 -0.21 -4.90 -8.16
N ASP A 15 -0.88 -5.81 -8.86
CA ASP A 15 -1.53 -5.52 -10.15
C ASP A 15 -2.56 -4.40 -10.03
N THR A 16 -3.38 -4.45 -8.99
CA THR A 16 -4.37 -3.41 -8.72
C THR A 16 -3.76 -2.08 -8.31
N LEU A 17 -2.57 -2.07 -7.71
CA LEU A 17 -1.81 -0.84 -7.44
C LEU A 17 -1.18 -0.29 -8.72
N LEU A 18 -0.58 -1.15 -9.55
CA LEU A 18 0.10 -0.73 -10.77
C LEU A 18 -0.87 -0.16 -11.81
N HIS A 19 -2.06 -0.75 -11.90
CA HIS A 19 -3.07 -0.41 -12.90
C HIS A 19 -4.23 0.41 -12.37
N ASP A 20 -4.26 0.74 -11.08
CA ASP A 20 -5.37 1.42 -10.39
C ASP A 20 -6.75 0.80 -10.73
N SER A 21 -6.80 -0.53 -10.87
CA SER A 21 -7.97 -1.25 -11.41
C SER A 21 -9.19 -1.21 -10.49
N ILE A 22 -9.01 -0.76 -9.25
CA ILE A 22 -10.06 -0.51 -8.25
C ILE A 22 -10.21 0.97 -7.89
N SER A 23 -9.56 1.87 -8.62
CA SER A 23 -9.64 3.34 -8.49
C SER A 23 -9.42 3.84 -7.06
N ARG A 24 -8.35 3.34 -6.42
CA ARG A 24 -8.05 3.60 -5.00
C ARG A 24 -6.67 4.20 -4.76
N ASN A 25 -5.83 4.31 -5.78
CA ASN A 25 -4.46 4.80 -5.62
C ASN A 25 -4.38 6.16 -4.94
N LEU A 26 -5.23 7.12 -5.31
CA LEU A 26 -5.22 8.45 -4.68
C LEU A 26 -5.45 8.40 -3.15
N TYR A 27 -6.38 7.56 -2.69
CA TYR A 27 -6.63 7.40 -1.25
C TYR A 27 -5.47 6.71 -0.54
N LEU A 28 -4.85 5.76 -1.23
CA LEU A 28 -3.68 5.05 -0.72
C LEU A 28 -2.48 5.98 -0.59
N TYR A 29 -2.19 6.80 -1.60
CA TYR A 29 -1.08 7.75 -1.59
C TYR A 29 -1.24 8.78 -0.48
N ARG A 30 -2.43 9.40 -0.36
CA ARG A 30 -2.76 10.30 0.76
C ARG A 30 -2.64 9.65 2.13
N PHE A 31 -2.91 8.34 2.21
CA PHE A 31 -2.71 7.60 3.45
C PHE A 31 -1.23 7.45 3.78
N ILE A 32 -0.37 7.16 2.79
CA ILE A 32 1.08 7.15 2.97
C ILE A 32 1.61 8.54 3.35
N ASP A 33 1.16 9.61 2.69
CA ASP A 33 1.51 11.00 3.06
C ASP A 33 1.20 11.26 4.52
N MET A 34 -0.02 10.89 4.96
CA MET A 34 -0.44 11.04 6.36
C MET A 34 0.46 10.24 7.30
N LEU A 35 0.77 8.98 6.99
CA LEU A 35 1.65 8.16 7.82
C LEU A 35 3.05 8.77 7.99
N ASP A 36 3.62 9.34 6.92
CA ASP A 36 4.95 9.95 6.95
C ASP A 36 5.00 11.27 7.74
N THR A 37 3.85 11.93 7.95
CA THR A 37 3.74 13.15 8.80
C THR A 37 3.55 12.86 10.28
N ILE A 38 3.32 11.60 10.67
CA ILE A 38 3.05 11.24 12.07
C ILE A 38 4.36 11.20 12.85
N ASP A 39 4.45 12.04 13.87
CA ASP A 39 5.50 11.96 14.87
C ASP A 39 5.04 11.13 16.08
N GLY A 40 5.91 10.23 16.55
CA GLY A 40 5.63 9.33 17.66
C GLY A 40 4.72 8.13 17.34
N SER A 41 4.26 7.45 18.39
CA SER A 41 3.47 6.22 18.28
C SER A 41 1.97 6.50 18.32
N VAL A 42 1.25 6.07 17.29
CA VAL A 42 -0.21 6.22 17.19
C VAL A 42 -0.89 4.90 16.83
N SER A 43 -2.19 4.84 17.04
CA SER A 43 -3.04 3.76 16.53
C SER A 43 -4.06 4.34 15.56
N ILE A 44 -4.11 3.77 14.36
CA ILE A 44 -5.04 4.18 13.30
C ILE A 44 -6.02 3.04 13.05
N ALA A 45 -7.31 3.36 13.04
CA ALA A 45 -8.37 2.41 12.72
C ALA A 45 -8.98 2.73 11.35
N ILE A 46 -8.96 1.76 10.44
CA ILE A 46 -9.61 1.88 9.12
C ILE A 46 -11.06 1.40 9.27
N ASN A 47 -12.01 2.34 9.25
CA ASN A 47 -13.43 2.03 9.31
C ASN A 47 -14.00 1.78 7.91
N GLY A 48 -14.77 0.70 7.76
CA GLY A 48 -15.43 0.34 6.50
C GLY A 48 -16.28 -0.92 6.66
N ARG A 49 -17.31 -1.08 5.82
CA ARG A 49 -18.20 -2.26 5.85
C ARG A 49 -17.42 -3.55 5.58
N TRP A 50 -18.02 -4.70 5.91
CA TRP A 50 -17.46 -5.98 5.50
C TRP A 50 -17.35 -6.04 3.96
N GLY A 51 -16.27 -6.64 3.45
CA GLY A 51 -16.07 -6.79 2.00
C GLY A 51 -15.60 -5.53 1.27
N THR A 52 -15.37 -4.40 1.93
CA THR A 52 -14.88 -3.16 1.26
C THR A 52 -13.36 -3.16 1.01
N GLY A 53 -12.67 -4.28 1.20
CA GLY A 53 -11.24 -4.40 0.93
C GLY A 53 -10.32 -3.66 1.90
N LYS A 54 -10.68 -3.59 3.20
CA LYS A 54 -9.82 -2.97 4.25
C LYS A 54 -8.47 -3.69 4.39
N THR A 55 -8.49 -5.02 4.47
CA THR A 55 -7.28 -5.85 4.52
C THR A 55 -6.43 -5.65 3.27
N PHE A 56 -7.07 -5.66 2.11
CA PHE A 56 -6.42 -5.39 0.83
C PHE A 56 -5.74 -4.00 0.81
N PHE A 57 -6.41 -2.98 1.35
CA PHE A 57 -5.84 -1.62 1.45
C PHE A 57 -4.62 -1.58 2.36
N ALA A 58 -4.68 -2.22 3.53
CA ALA A 58 -3.54 -2.30 4.45
C ALA A 58 -2.33 -3.01 3.82
N LYS A 59 -2.57 -4.08 3.05
CA LYS A 59 -1.52 -4.78 2.30
C LYS A 59 -0.94 -3.94 1.16
N GLN A 60 -1.76 -3.16 0.44
CA GLN A 60 -1.25 -2.20 -0.55
C GLN A 60 -0.42 -1.09 0.09
N ALA A 61 -0.82 -0.60 1.28
CA ALA A 61 -0.06 0.42 2.01
C ALA A 61 1.30 -0.12 2.44
N LYS A 62 1.33 -1.36 2.97
CA LYS A 62 2.57 -2.07 3.24
C LYS A 62 3.45 -2.14 2.00
N LEU A 63 2.91 -2.56 0.85
CA LEU A 63 3.66 -2.66 -0.40
C LEU A 63 4.35 -1.34 -0.80
N LEU A 64 3.64 -0.21 -0.74
CA LEU A 64 4.23 1.09 -1.05
C LEU A 64 5.35 1.46 -0.08
N LEU A 65 5.15 1.25 1.23
CA LEU A 65 6.16 1.53 2.24
C LEU A 65 7.42 0.68 2.06
N GLU A 66 7.27 -0.59 1.69
CA GLU A 66 8.40 -1.46 1.35
C GLU A 66 9.11 -0.98 0.08
N ALA A 67 8.37 -0.50 -0.91
CA ALA A 67 8.94 0.00 -2.16
C ALA A 67 9.76 1.29 -2.01
N GLU A 68 9.45 2.12 -1.01
CA GLU A 68 10.24 3.30 -0.63
C GLU A 68 11.42 2.97 0.29
N ASN A 69 11.53 1.73 0.77
CA ASN A 69 12.62 1.33 1.66
C ASN A 69 13.72 0.56 0.89
N PRO A 70 14.94 1.11 0.78
CA PRO A 70 16.02 0.52 -0.02
C PRO A 70 16.59 -0.78 0.58
N PHE A 71 16.23 -1.14 1.82
CA PHE A 71 16.74 -2.31 2.52
C PHE A 71 15.94 -3.60 2.28
N PHE A 72 14.87 -3.57 1.49
CA PHE A 72 14.07 -4.76 1.19
C PHE A 72 14.65 -5.60 0.03
N GLU A 73 14.78 -6.91 0.28
CA GLU A 73 15.29 -7.91 -0.67
C GLU A 73 14.20 -8.39 -1.66
N ASN A 74 13.75 -7.52 -2.57
CA ASN A 74 13.09 -7.91 -3.82
C ASN A 74 13.05 -6.72 -4.78
N HIS A 75 14.22 -6.24 -5.18
CA HIS A 75 14.33 -4.99 -5.93
C HIS A 75 13.47 -4.98 -7.18
N GLN A 76 13.31 -6.08 -7.93
CA GLN A 76 12.45 -6.04 -9.14
C GLN A 76 10.99 -5.72 -8.80
N TYR A 77 10.41 -6.44 -7.83
CA TYR A 77 9.00 -6.25 -7.44
C TYR A 77 8.74 -4.85 -6.88
N TYR A 78 9.64 -4.36 -6.02
CA TYR A 78 9.55 -3.02 -5.46
C TYR A 78 9.89 -1.91 -6.46
N ASN A 79 10.80 -2.17 -7.40
CA ASN A 79 11.13 -1.25 -8.49
C ASN A 79 9.95 -1.05 -9.41
N GLU A 80 9.13 -2.07 -9.69
CA GLU A 80 7.90 -1.90 -10.48
C GLU A 80 6.94 -0.91 -9.81
N VAL A 81 6.76 -1.03 -8.49
CA VAL A 81 5.93 -0.12 -7.70
C VAL A 81 6.52 1.29 -7.65
N ASN A 82 7.80 1.43 -7.32
CA ASN A 82 8.47 2.73 -7.25
C ASN A 82 8.57 3.41 -8.63
N ASN A 83 8.64 2.62 -9.72
CA ASN A 83 8.62 3.13 -11.08
C ASN A 83 7.21 3.39 -11.63
N ASN A 84 6.15 3.12 -10.86
CA ASN A 84 4.79 3.41 -11.30
C ASN A 84 4.62 4.91 -11.59
N ALA A 85 4.12 5.23 -12.79
CA ALA A 85 4.01 6.60 -13.25
C ALA A 85 3.07 7.46 -12.38
N SER A 86 1.97 6.88 -11.89
CA SER A 86 1.03 7.62 -11.03
C SER A 86 1.61 7.89 -9.65
N TRP A 87 2.39 6.95 -9.11
CA TRP A 87 3.10 7.15 -7.85
C TRP A 87 4.20 8.21 -7.98
N LYS A 88 5.07 8.11 -8.99
CA LYS A 88 6.10 9.12 -9.27
C LYS A 88 5.52 10.52 -9.40
N LYS A 89 4.46 10.66 -10.18
CA LYS A 89 3.75 11.93 -10.34
C LYS A 89 3.22 12.47 -9.01
N HIS A 90 2.62 11.63 -8.17
CA HIS A 90 2.15 12.03 -6.84
C HIS A 90 3.31 12.55 -5.97
N LYS A 91 4.47 11.86 -5.98
CA LYS A 91 5.68 12.30 -5.25
C LYS A 91 6.21 13.64 -5.75
N GLU A 92 6.28 13.81 -7.07
CA GLU A 92 6.72 15.07 -7.70
C GLU A 92 5.80 16.25 -7.34
N GLU A 93 4.49 16.03 -7.33
CA GLU A 93 3.49 17.05 -6.99
C GLU A 93 3.54 17.48 -5.52
N HIS A 94 3.89 16.57 -4.61
CA HIS A 94 3.94 16.85 -3.17
C HIS A 94 5.35 17.22 -2.68
N GLY A 95 6.39 17.00 -3.49
CA GLY A 95 7.78 17.34 -3.14
C GLY A 95 8.30 16.59 -1.91
N GLN A 96 7.74 15.42 -1.62
CA GLN A 96 7.98 14.67 -0.38
C GLN A 96 8.89 13.47 -0.63
N GLU A 97 9.95 13.37 0.17
CA GLU A 97 10.74 12.15 0.32
C GLU A 97 10.19 11.36 1.51
N TYR A 98 9.92 10.07 1.32
CA TYR A 98 9.37 9.23 2.39
C TYR A 98 10.49 8.64 3.24
N ASN A 99 10.25 8.60 4.55
CA ASN A 99 11.16 7.91 5.46
C ASN A 99 11.10 6.40 5.22
N SER A 100 12.27 5.76 5.22
CA SER A 100 12.33 4.30 5.16
C SER A 100 11.80 3.69 6.46
N VAL A 101 10.73 2.90 6.36
CA VAL A 101 10.10 2.21 7.50
C VAL A 101 10.05 0.70 7.29
N LEU A 102 9.96 -0.07 8.37
CA LEU A 102 9.74 -1.51 8.34
C LEU A 102 8.25 -1.83 8.59
N PRO A 103 7.41 -1.92 7.55
CA PRO A 103 6.01 -2.27 7.72
C PRO A 103 5.85 -3.76 8.05
N VAL A 104 5.13 -4.06 9.12
CA VAL A 104 4.80 -5.44 9.52
C VAL A 104 3.30 -5.64 9.41
N TYR A 105 2.89 -6.69 8.69
CA TYR A 105 1.49 -7.11 8.62
C TYR A 105 1.28 -8.33 9.54
N TYR A 106 0.23 -8.28 10.34
CA TYR A 106 -0.15 -9.36 11.25
C TYR A 106 -1.63 -9.70 11.07
N ASP A 107 -1.90 -10.98 10.76
CA ASP A 107 -3.27 -11.49 10.67
C ASP A 107 -3.68 -12.12 12.01
N ALA A 108 -4.53 -11.41 12.75
CA ALA A 108 -5.00 -11.86 14.06
C ALA A 108 -5.98 -13.06 14.00
N TRP A 109 -6.44 -13.47 12.82
CA TRP A 109 -7.39 -14.58 12.65
C TRP A 109 -6.72 -15.92 12.38
N LEU A 110 -5.41 -15.94 12.14
CA LEU A 110 -4.63 -17.15 11.87
C LEU A 110 -3.97 -17.74 13.13
N ILE A 111 -4.49 -17.40 14.33
CA ILE A 111 -4.03 -17.88 15.64
C ILE A 111 -4.83 -19.10 16.07
#